data_AF-A0A7V9BBS3-F1
#
_entry.id   AF-A0A7V9BBS3-F1
#
_cell.length_a   1.000
_cell.length_b   1.000
_cell.length_c   1.000
_cell.angle_alpha   90.00
_cell.angle_beta   90.00
_cell.angle_gamma   90.00
#
_symmetry.space_group_name_H-M   'P 1'
#
loop_
_entity.id
_entity.type
_entity.pdbx_description
1 polymer ?
#
loop_
_entity_poly.entity_id
_entity_poly.type
_entity_poly.pdbx_seq_one_letter_code
_entity_poly.pdbx_strand_id
1 'polypeptide(L)'
;SYIDLNWDFSQFDRDNSARHHTAGYAKIANIVAAQLAGKPAAAANLAAADGKLTSAQAAFAAHDYPTALRLAREGYEAVVAGAAAANVPVSIVEPSTWTVIYSGKPGNGPGKANAKGLYAKDLEERANIKRMFGK
;
A
#
# COMPACT_ATOMS: atom_id res chain seq x y z
N SER A 1 18.95 28.00 30.21
CA SER A 1 18.95 27.68 28.77
C SER A 1 17.65 26.97 28.44
N TYR A 2 16.83 27.53 27.54
CA TYR A 2 15.51 27.00 27.13
C TYR A 2 15.58 26.21 25.80
N ILE A 3 16.80 25.82 25.41
CA ILE A 3 17.15 25.18 24.14
C ILE A 3 18.15 24.07 24.50
N ASP A 4 17.65 23.03 25.17
CA ASP A 4 18.22 21.69 25.01
C ASP A 4 17.35 21.05 23.93
N LEU A 5 17.78 21.22 22.68
CA LEU A 5 17.12 20.62 21.51
C LEU A 5 17.36 19.12 21.58
N ASN A 6 16.39 18.40 22.15
CA ASN A 6 16.36 16.96 22.04
C ASN A 6 16.28 16.59 20.54
N TRP A 7 17.34 15.97 20.02
CA TRP A 7 17.43 15.43 18.67
C TRP A 7 16.68 14.10 18.50
N ASP A 8 15.96 13.64 19.53
CA ASP A 8 15.12 12.47 19.43
C ASP A 8 13.94 12.68 18.47
N PHE A 9 13.60 11.61 17.74
CA PHE A 9 12.37 11.55 16.96
C PHE A 9 11.19 11.87 17.86
N SER A 10 10.53 13.02 17.64
CA SER A 10 9.52 13.51 18.56
C SER A 10 8.23 12.68 18.45
N GLN A 11 7.33 12.86 19.41
CA GLN A 11 5.98 12.26 19.31
C GLN A 11 5.26 12.74 18.04
N PHE A 12 5.47 14.00 17.65
CA PHE A 12 4.89 14.56 16.42
C PHE A 12 5.42 13.84 15.17
N ASP A 13 6.73 13.55 15.12
CA ASP A 13 7.33 12.85 13.98
C ASP A 13 6.83 11.40 13.87
N ARG A 14 6.70 10.71 15.02
CA ARG A 14 6.11 9.36 15.08
C ARG A 14 4.66 9.35 14.60
N ASP A 15 3.86 10.28 15.07
CA ASP A 15 2.45 10.39 14.70
C ASP A 15 2.30 10.72 13.21
N ASN A 16 3.12 11.63 12.68
CA ASN A 16 3.09 11.98 11.28
C ASN A 16 3.48 10.79 10.37
N SER A 17 4.52 10.04 10.76
CA SER A 17 4.91 8.80 10.08
C SER A 17 3.79 7.76 10.12
N ALA A 18 3.17 7.54 11.29
CA ALA A 18 2.08 6.59 11.44
C ALA A 18 0.87 6.93 10.56
N ARG A 19 0.50 8.21 10.48
CA ARG A 19 -0.58 8.68 9.60
C ARG A 19 -0.26 8.45 8.12
N HIS A 20 0.95 8.79 7.70
CA HIS A 20 1.40 8.59 6.33
C HIS A 20 1.33 7.10 5.93
N HIS A 21 1.84 6.22 6.78
CA HIS A 21 1.86 4.79 6.51
C HIS A 21 0.48 4.13 6.60
N THR A 22 -0.38 4.58 7.52
CA THR A 22 -1.78 4.11 7.63
C THR A 22 -2.52 4.29 6.31
N ALA A 23 -2.42 5.50 5.73
CA ALA A 23 -3.07 5.82 4.48
C ALA A 23 -2.47 5.05 3.29
N GLY A 24 -1.14 4.83 3.28
CA GLY A 24 -0.47 3.97 2.31
C GLY A 24 -1.04 2.54 2.31
N TYR A 25 -1.03 1.88 3.48
CA TYR A 25 -1.55 0.51 3.60
C TYR A 25 -3.02 0.40 3.21
N ALA A 26 -3.88 1.32 3.67
CA ALA A 26 -5.29 1.32 3.33
C ALA A 26 -5.53 1.48 1.82
N LYS A 27 -4.81 2.39 1.16
CA LYS A 27 -4.89 2.57 -0.30
C LYS A 27 -4.50 1.30 -1.04
N ILE A 28 -3.36 0.70 -0.70
CA ILE A 28 -2.86 -0.50 -1.38
C ILE A 28 -3.78 -1.70 -1.14
N ALA A 29 -4.29 -1.86 0.08
CA ALA A 29 -5.27 -2.90 0.40
C ALA A 29 -6.51 -2.79 -0.50
N ASN A 30 -7.07 -1.59 -0.66
CA ASN A 30 -8.24 -1.36 -1.52
C ASN A 30 -7.95 -1.67 -3.00
N ILE A 31 -6.76 -1.30 -3.50
CA ILE A 31 -6.35 -1.59 -4.89
C ILE A 31 -6.28 -3.10 -5.14
N VAL A 32 -5.67 -3.86 -4.23
CA VAL A 32 -5.56 -5.32 -4.39
C VAL A 32 -6.94 -5.97 -4.20
N ALA A 33 -7.74 -5.51 -3.23
CA ALA A 33 -9.07 -6.05 -2.97
C ALA A 33 -10.00 -5.94 -4.19
N ALA A 34 -9.90 -4.83 -4.95
CA ALA A 34 -10.66 -4.67 -6.19
C ALA A 34 -10.35 -5.75 -7.24
N GLN A 35 -9.11 -6.27 -7.28
CA GLN A 35 -8.72 -7.37 -8.19
C GLN A 35 -9.28 -8.74 -7.74
N LEU A 36 -9.70 -8.85 -6.48
CA LEU A 36 -10.23 -10.07 -5.88
C LEU A 36 -11.76 -10.12 -5.88
N ALA A 37 -12.42 -9.07 -6.38
CA ALA A 37 -13.88 -9.01 -6.44
C ALA A 37 -14.45 -10.23 -7.16
N GLY A 38 -15.42 -10.90 -6.52
CA GLY A 38 -16.06 -12.11 -7.05
C GLY A 38 -15.20 -13.37 -7.03
N LYS A 39 -14.03 -13.38 -6.37
CA LYS A 39 -13.21 -14.59 -6.15
C LYS A 39 -13.62 -15.27 -4.83
N PRO A 40 -14.31 -16.44 -4.86
CA PRO A 40 -14.77 -17.09 -3.63
C PRO A 40 -13.61 -17.47 -2.69
N ALA A 41 -12.47 -17.86 -3.26
CA ALA A 41 -11.27 -18.22 -2.50
C ALA A 41 -10.69 -17.05 -1.68
N ALA A 42 -10.99 -15.79 -2.03
CA ALA A 42 -10.54 -14.61 -1.31
C ALA A 42 -11.57 -14.09 -0.29
N ALA A 43 -12.81 -14.60 -0.29
CA ALA A 43 -13.93 -13.97 0.41
C ALA A 43 -13.70 -13.78 1.92
N ALA A 44 -13.22 -14.82 2.62
CA ALA A 44 -12.94 -14.74 4.06
C ALA A 44 -11.84 -13.73 4.37
N ASN A 45 -10.81 -13.66 3.53
CA ASN A 45 -9.71 -12.71 3.68
C ASN A 45 -10.15 -11.26 3.41
N LEU A 46 -11.03 -11.04 2.43
CA LEU A 46 -11.62 -9.74 2.15
C LEU A 46 -12.49 -9.26 3.31
N ALA A 47 -13.30 -10.14 3.91
CA ALA A 47 -14.09 -9.80 5.10
C ALA A 47 -13.21 -9.45 6.30
N ALA A 48 -12.12 -10.19 6.52
CA ALA A 48 -11.14 -9.88 7.56
C ALA A 48 -10.45 -8.52 7.31
N ALA A 49 -10.05 -8.25 6.07
CA ALA A 49 -9.44 -6.98 5.67
C ALA A 49 -10.39 -5.79 5.93
N ASP A 50 -11.66 -5.92 5.55
CA ASP A 50 -12.67 -4.89 5.73
C ASP A 50 -12.87 -4.53 7.21
N GLY A 51 -12.98 -5.54 8.08
CA GLY A 51 -13.08 -5.33 9.53
C GLY A 51 -11.85 -4.64 10.12
N LYS A 52 -10.65 -4.99 9.65
CA LYS A 52 -9.39 -4.35 10.08
C LYS A 52 -9.30 -2.90 9.62
N LEU A 53 -9.66 -2.61 8.38
CA LEU A 53 -9.63 -1.25 7.83
C LEU A 53 -10.68 -0.34 8.47
N THR A 54 -11.87 -0.88 8.78
CA THR A 54 -12.89 -0.15 9.56
C THR A 54 -12.36 0.18 10.96
N SER A 55 -11.72 -0.79 11.62
CA SER A 55 -11.10 -0.56 12.94
C SER A 55 -9.94 0.45 12.86
N ALA A 56 -9.14 0.42 11.80
CA ALA A 56 -8.07 1.38 11.56
C ALA A 56 -8.62 2.80 11.39
N GLN A 57 -9.73 2.96 10.66
CA GLN A 57 -10.41 4.24 10.49
C GLN A 57 -10.91 4.80 11.83
N ALA A 58 -11.49 3.94 12.68
CA ALA A 58 -11.94 4.33 14.02
C ALA A 58 -10.77 4.79 14.91
N ALA A 59 -9.67 4.03 14.93
CA ALA A 59 -8.46 4.39 15.67
C ALA A 59 -7.84 5.71 15.16
N PHE A 60 -7.81 5.91 13.84
CA PHE A 60 -7.31 7.14 13.23
C PHE A 60 -8.16 8.36 13.63
N ALA A 61 -9.50 8.20 13.65
CA ALA A 61 -10.41 9.24 14.10
C ALA A 61 -10.25 9.57 15.60
N ALA A 62 -9.84 8.60 16.41
CA ALA A 62 -9.52 8.78 17.82
C ALA A 62 -8.09 9.29 18.08
N HIS A 63 -7.33 9.64 17.04
CA HIS A 63 -5.91 10.03 17.12
C HIS A 63 -4.97 8.94 17.67
N ASP A 64 -5.42 7.69 17.73
CA ASP A 64 -4.58 6.53 18.04
C ASP A 64 -3.87 6.04 16.77
N TYR A 65 -2.89 6.82 16.31
CA TYR A 65 -2.16 6.55 15.08
C TYR A 65 -1.32 5.26 15.11
N PRO A 66 -0.68 4.87 16.24
CA PRO A 66 0.00 3.58 16.33
C PRO A 66 -0.95 2.40 16.09
N THR A 67 -2.14 2.42 16.71
CA THR A 67 -3.14 1.37 16.49
C THR A 67 -3.70 1.42 15.07
N ALA A 68 -3.96 2.62 14.53
CA ALA A 68 -4.43 2.78 13.16
C ALA A 68 -3.44 2.18 12.14
N LEU A 69 -2.14 2.44 12.30
CA LEU A 69 -1.10 1.88 11.44
C LEU A 69 -1.06 0.35 11.51
N ARG A 70 -1.06 -0.21 12.73
CA ARG A 70 -1.02 -1.66 12.94
C ARG A 70 -2.23 -2.33 12.26
N LEU A 71 -3.44 -1.80 12.47
CA LEU A 71 -4.66 -2.35 11.90
C LEU A 71 -4.69 -2.21 10.37
N ALA A 72 -4.22 -1.09 9.81
CA ALA A 72 -4.13 -0.91 8.36
C ALA A 72 -3.14 -1.90 7.72
N ARG A 73 -2.00 -2.14 8.37
CA ARG A 73 -1.02 -3.16 7.95
C ARG A 73 -1.63 -4.57 7.97
N GLU A 74 -2.32 -4.94 9.05
CA GLU A 74 -3.01 -6.23 9.15
C GLU A 74 -4.11 -6.39 8.09
N GLY A 75 -4.87 -5.33 7.79
CA GLY A 75 -5.87 -5.32 6.72
C GLY A 75 -5.23 -5.57 5.35
N TYR A 76 -4.11 -4.90 5.06
CA TYR A 76 -3.33 -5.15 3.87
C TYR A 76 -2.82 -6.60 3.78
N GLU A 77 -2.27 -7.16 4.86
CA GLU A 77 -1.78 -8.54 4.91
C GLU A 77 -2.91 -9.55 4.63
N ALA A 78 -4.11 -9.30 5.15
CA ALA A 78 -5.28 -10.11 4.86
C ALA A 78 -5.63 -10.09 3.36
N VAL A 79 -5.61 -8.92 2.71
CA VAL A 79 -5.85 -8.84 1.25
C VAL A 79 -4.80 -9.60 0.45
N VAL A 80 -3.51 -9.52 0.85
CA VAL A 80 -2.43 -10.30 0.20
C VAL A 80 -2.64 -11.80 0.37
N ALA A 81 -3.05 -12.25 1.55
CA ALA A 81 -3.41 -13.65 1.78
C ALA A 81 -4.61 -14.08 0.92
N GLY A 82 -5.60 -13.21 0.75
CA GLY A 82 -6.73 -13.42 -0.17
C GLY A 82 -6.29 -13.55 -1.62
N ALA A 83 -5.33 -12.73 -2.06
CA ALA A 83 -4.77 -12.80 -3.41
C ALA A 83 -4.02 -14.12 -3.63
N ALA A 84 -3.22 -14.55 -2.65
CA ALA A 84 -2.54 -15.84 -2.69
C ALA A 84 -3.54 -17.00 -2.78
N ALA A 85 -4.61 -16.99 -1.96
CA ALA A 85 -5.67 -18.00 -2.00
C ALA A 85 -6.40 -18.05 -3.36
N ALA A 86 -6.57 -16.90 -4.01
CA ALA A 86 -7.20 -16.78 -5.32
C ALA A 86 -6.23 -16.98 -6.50
N ASN A 87 -4.95 -17.31 -6.26
CA ASN A 87 -3.89 -17.37 -7.27
C ASN A 87 -3.77 -16.08 -8.10
N VAL A 88 -4.11 -14.94 -7.51
CA VAL A 88 -3.88 -13.62 -8.10
C VAL A 88 -2.48 -13.20 -7.66
N PRO A 89 -1.53 -13.00 -8.59
CA PRO A 89 -0.21 -12.51 -8.19
C PRO A 89 -0.36 -11.16 -7.46
N VAL A 90 0.65 -10.75 -6.69
CA VAL A 90 0.77 -9.41 -6.07
C VAL A 90 2.26 -9.05 -6.07
N SER A 91 2.62 -7.86 -6.53
CA SER A 91 4.02 -7.37 -6.51
C SER A 91 4.03 -5.96 -5.94
N ILE A 92 4.51 -5.78 -4.73
CA ILE A 92 4.48 -4.48 -4.06
C ILE A 92 5.89 -4.17 -3.59
N VAL A 93 6.38 -2.98 -3.97
CA VAL A 93 7.71 -2.52 -3.56
C VAL A 93 7.65 -2.02 -2.13
N GLU A 94 6.75 -1.07 -1.85
CA GLU A 94 6.57 -0.51 -0.52
C GLU A 94 5.10 -0.15 -0.27
N PRO A 95 4.37 -0.97 0.51
CA PRO A 95 2.92 -0.78 0.71
C PRO A 95 2.60 0.50 1.51
N SER A 96 3.57 1.03 2.26
CA SER A 96 3.39 2.15 3.16
C SER A 96 3.82 3.50 2.58
N THR A 97 4.40 3.52 1.37
CA THR A 97 4.88 4.73 0.65
C THR A 97 4.12 4.98 -0.65
N TRP A 98 2.88 4.45 -0.75
CA TRP A 98 1.92 4.73 -1.82
C TRP A 98 2.29 4.21 -3.22
N THR A 99 3.38 3.45 -3.34
CA THR A 99 3.88 2.95 -4.62
C THR A 99 3.26 1.58 -4.95
N VAL A 100 2.47 1.52 -6.01
CA VAL A 100 1.84 0.30 -6.55
C VAL A 100 2.73 -0.27 -7.65
N ILE A 101 3.06 -1.57 -7.63
CA ILE A 101 3.55 -2.29 -8.82
C ILE A 101 2.59 -3.45 -9.13
N TYR A 102 2.53 -3.83 -10.40
CA TYR A 102 1.62 -4.86 -10.91
C TYR A 102 2.02 -6.27 -10.48
N SER A 103 1.00 -7.01 -10.09
CA SER A 103 0.96 -8.43 -9.85
C SER A 103 1.21 -9.29 -11.09
N GLY A 104 2.41 -9.85 -11.22
CA GLY A 104 2.66 -10.96 -12.15
C GLY A 104 4.13 -11.31 -12.25
N LYS A 105 4.48 -12.61 -12.17
CA LYS A 105 5.82 -13.05 -12.59
C LYS A 105 6.08 -12.54 -14.02
N PRO A 106 7.26 -11.96 -14.31
CA PRO A 106 7.67 -11.70 -15.68
C PRO A 106 7.84 -13.04 -16.39
N GLY A 107 6.79 -13.57 -17.01
CA GLY A 107 6.90 -14.84 -17.73
C GLY A 107 5.63 -15.48 -18.26
N ASN A 108 4.52 -15.58 -17.51
CA ASN A 108 3.51 -16.58 -17.90
C ASN A 108 2.05 -16.31 -17.48
N GLY A 109 1.48 -15.15 -17.82
CA GLY A 109 0.04 -14.89 -17.75
C GLY A 109 -0.48 -14.22 -19.03
N PRO A 110 -1.79 -14.30 -19.35
CA PRO A 110 -2.38 -13.89 -20.64
C PRO A 110 -2.38 -12.37 -20.90
N GLY A 111 -1.62 -11.59 -20.12
CA GLY A 111 -1.44 -10.14 -20.26
C GLY A 111 -0.30 -9.69 -21.18
N LYS A 112 0.19 -10.55 -22.09
CA LYS A 112 1.29 -10.19 -23.02
C LYS A 112 0.96 -9.02 -23.97
N ALA A 113 -0.31 -8.61 -24.10
CA ALA A 113 -0.68 -7.52 -24.98
C ALA A 113 -0.58 -6.12 -24.33
N ASN A 114 -0.63 -5.99 -22.99
CA ASN A 114 -0.97 -4.70 -22.38
C ASN A 114 0.11 -4.14 -21.43
N ALA A 115 1.00 -4.99 -20.90
CA ALA A 115 2.05 -4.54 -19.98
C ALA A 115 3.12 -3.67 -20.68
N LYS A 116 3.44 -3.97 -21.95
CA LYS A 116 4.48 -3.24 -22.70
C LYS A 116 4.18 -1.74 -22.85
N GLY A 117 2.91 -1.33 -22.91
CA GLY A 117 2.51 0.06 -23.12
C GLY A 117 2.57 0.93 -21.86
N LEU A 118 2.37 0.35 -20.68
CA LEU A 118 2.36 1.10 -19.42
C LEU A 118 3.76 1.24 -18.81
N TYR A 119 4.58 0.17 -18.88
CA TYR A 119 6.00 0.24 -18.50
C TYR A 119 6.79 1.23 -19.37
N ALA A 120 6.41 1.40 -20.65
CA ALA A 120 7.01 2.40 -21.52
C ALA A 120 6.67 3.84 -21.08
N LYS A 121 5.42 4.11 -20.67
CA LYS A 121 5.00 5.43 -20.17
C LYS A 121 5.71 5.83 -18.89
N ASP A 122 5.83 4.93 -17.91
CA ASP A 122 6.54 5.21 -16.66
C ASP A 122 8.05 5.45 -16.87
N LEU A 123 8.66 4.74 -17.83
CA LEU A 123 10.07 4.95 -18.21
C LEU A 123 10.26 6.29 -18.94
N GLU A 124 9.33 6.66 -19.83
CA GLU A 124 9.33 7.96 -20.51
C GLU A 124 9.09 9.12 -19.53
N GLU A 125 8.18 8.96 -18.57
CA GLU A 125 7.89 9.96 -17.55
C GLU A 125 9.09 10.14 -16.61
N ARG A 126 9.73 9.04 -16.18
CA ARG A 126 10.98 9.08 -15.40
C ARG A 126 12.14 9.69 -16.19
N ALA A 127 12.26 9.39 -17.48
CA ALA A 127 13.28 9.97 -18.35
C ALA A 127 13.05 11.48 -18.56
N ASN A 128 11.79 11.91 -18.72
CA ASN A 128 11.42 13.32 -18.86
C ASN A 128 11.64 14.11 -17.56
N ILE A 129 11.30 13.56 -16.40
CA ILE A 129 11.59 14.17 -15.10
C ILE A 129 13.10 14.33 -14.92
N LYS A 130 13.89 13.29 -15.23
CA LYS A 130 15.36 13.37 -15.15
C LYS A 130 15.96 14.40 -16.13
N ARG A 131 15.30 14.66 -17.26
CA ARG A 131 15.67 15.72 -18.22
C ARG A 131 15.27 17.12 -17.75
N MET A 132 14.14 17.25 -17.05
CA MET A 132 13.67 18.54 -16.51
C MET A 132 14.44 18.99 -15.27
N PHE A 133 14.91 18.04 -14.45
CA PHE A 133 15.57 18.33 -13.17
C PHE A 133 17.05 17.91 -13.12
N GLY A 134 17.62 17.48 -14.26
CA GLY A 134 19.03 17.14 -14.39
C GLY A 134 19.86 18.30 -14.94
N LYS A 135 20.29 19.20 -14.06
CA LYS A 135 21.56 19.94 -14.14
C LYS A 135 22.21 19.94 -12.78
#